data_AF-A0A9D7GE88-F1
#
_entry.id   AF-A0A9D7GE88-F1
#
_cell.length_a   1.000
_cell.length_b   1.000
_cell.length_c   1.000
_cell.angle_alpha   90.00
_cell.angle_beta   90.00
_cell.angle_gamma   90.00
#
_symmetry.space_group_name_H-M   'P 1'
#
loop_
_entity.id
_entity.type
_entity.pdbx_description
1 polymer ?
#
loop_
_entity_poly.entity_id
_entity_poly.type
_entity_poly.pdbx_seq_one_letter_code
_entity_poly.pdbx_strand_id
1 'polypeptide(L)'
;MSFTNSSSPANGAMSWQFGDGGTSADFEPTHTYVDDGSYTVTLTVSAQGCVATASAIVVVGEGDIVPSMVEVPNVFTPNGDGVNDQFRVDAIGIERIEVTIFNRYGQEVALLQRAKQAWDGRTFGGEPCSDGTYFWVLEATGFDGVKHSMKGSLMLLR
;
A
#
# COMPACT_ATOMS: atom_id res chain seq x y z
N MET A 1 -3.15 21.83 3.36
CA MET A 1 -1.68 21.76 3.21
C MET A 1 -1.16 23.08 2.66
N SER A 2 0.06 23.49 3.03
CA SER A 2 0.68 24.74 2.58
C SER A 2 1.89 24.44 1.68
N PHE A 3 2.07 25.23 0.62
CA PHE A 3 3.14 25.03 -0.35
C PHE A 3 4.09 26.24 -0.37
N THR A 4 5.39 25.98 -0.31
CA THR A 4 6.43 27.00 -0.36
C THR A 4 7.04 27.10 -1.74
N ASN A 5 7.21 28.31 -2.24
CA ASN A 5 7.84 28.56 -3.53
C ASN A 5 9.27 29.06 -3.35
N SER A 6 10.25 28.26 -3.78
CA SER A 6 11.68 28.61 -3.75
C SER A 6 12.23 29.03 -5.12
N SER A 7 11.37 29.41 -6.07
CA SER A 7 11.80 29.84 -7.41
C SER A 7 12.59 31.15 -7.38
N SER A 8 13.52 31.30 -8.33
CA SER A 8 14.29 32.51 -8.53
C SER A 8 14.30 32.87 -10.02
N PRO A 9 13.90 34.09 -10.41
CA PRO A 9 13.47 35.19 -9.55
C PRO A 9 12.04 34.96 -8.98
N ALA A 10 11.81 35.38 -7.73
CA ALA A 10 10.58 35.13 -6.96
C ALA A 10 9.37 36.00 -7.39
N ASN A 11 9.41 36.62 -8.57
CA ASN A 11 8.38 37.54 -9.08
C ASN A 11 7.76 37.10 -10.41
N GLY A 12 7.94 35.82 -10.81
CA GLY A 12 7.29 35.25 -11.98
C GLY A 12 5.79 35.05 -11.80
N ALA A 13 5.08 34.76 -12.89
CA ALA A 13 3.71 34.25 -12.82
C ALA A 13 3.74 32.77 -12.39
N MET A 14 2.97 32.41 -11.36
CA MET A 14 2.87 31.03 -10.85
C MET A 14 1.63 30.33 -11.42
N SER A 15 1.79 29.03 -11.69
CA SER A 15 0.68 28.12 -11.99
C SER A 15 0.92 26.80 -11.28
N TRP A 16 0.14 26.57 -10.23
CA TRP A 16 0.09 25.33 -9.47
C TRP A 16 -0.98 24.41 -10.04
N GLN A 17 -0.64 23.13 -10.18
CA GLN A 17 -1.53 22.03 -10.47
C GLN A 17 -1.38 21.01 -9.34
N PHE A 18 -2.43 20.75 -8.57
CA PHE A 18 -2.32 19.93 -7.36
C PHE A 18 -2.48 18.43 -7.60
N GLY A 19 -2.82 18.01 -8.82
CA GLY A 19 -2.95 16.60 -9.21
C GLY A 19 -4.34 16.00 -8.96
N ASP A 20 -5.22 16.70 -8.25
CA ASP A 20 -6.63 16.34 -7.99
C ASP A 20 -7.61 17.17 -8.83
N GLY A 21 -7.10 18.00 -9.75
CA GLY A 21 -7.87 18.97 -10.54
C GLY A 21 -7.91 20.37 -9.92
N GLY A 22 -7.41 20.56 -8.70
CA GLY A 22 -7.21 21.87 -8.08
C GLY A 22 -6.04 22.64 -8.71
N THR A 23 -6.16 23.97 -8.75
CA THR A 23 -5.12 24.86 -9.28
C THR A 23 -5.00 26.13 -8.45
N SER A 24 -3.85 26.81 -8.51
CA SER A 24 -3.66 28.14 -7.90
C SER A 24 -2.62 28.96 -8.67
N ALA A 25 -2.72 30.29 -8.58
CA ALA A 25 -1.74 31.23 -9.11
C ALA A 25 -1.01 32.02 -8.00
N ASP A 26 -1.24 31.67 -6.73
CA ASP A 26 -0.61 32.35 -5.60
C ASP A 26 0.89 32.02 -5.51
N PHE A 27 1.64 32.94 -4.91
CA PHE A 27 3.07 32.74 -4.65
C PHE A 27 3.30 31.50 -3.76
N GLU A 28 2.53 31.39 -2.67
CA GLU A 28 2.55 30.28 -1.70
C GLU A 28 1.11 29.87 -1.36
N PRO A 29 0.52 28.94 -2.13
CA PRO A 29 -0.88 28.58 -1.93
C PRO A 29 -1.07 27.64 -0.74
N THR A 30 -2.31 27.58 -0.28
CA THR A 30 -2.80 26.45 0.51
C THR A 30 -3.81 25.66 -0.31
N HIS A 31 -3.79 24.33 -0.19
CA HIS A 31 -4.72 23.45 -0.87
C HIS A 31 -5.24 22.37 0.07
N THR A 32 -6.50 21.98 -0.09
CA THR A 32 -7.14 20.92 0.69
C THR A 32 -7.60 19.84 -0.25
N TYR A 33 -7.08 18.64 -0.05
CA TYR A 33 -7.47 17.45 -0.79
C TYR A 33 -8.69 16.82 -0.11
N VAL A 34 -9.71 16.50 -0.91
CA VAL A 34 -10.98 15.94 -0.42
C VAL A 34 -10.90 14.43 -0.26
N ASP A 35 -10.21 13.77 -1.20
CA ASP A 35 -10.08 12.32 -1.24
C ASP A 35 -8.66 11.90 -0.83
N ASP A 36 -8.54 10.66 -0.35
CA ASP A 36 -7.26 10.01 -0.11
C ASP A 36 -6.61 9.62 -1.45
N GLY A 37 -5.30 9.75 -1.54
CA GLY A 37 -4.57 9.40 -2.75
C GLY A 37 -3.16 9.96 -2.81
N SER A 38 -2.45 9.58 -3.88
CA SER A 38 -1.16 10.13 -4.26
C SER A 38 -1.35 11.13 -5.39
N TYR A 39 -1.00 12.39 -5.14
CA TYR A 39 -1.18 13.50 -6.06
C TYR A 39 0.16 14.08 -6.50
N THR A 40 0.36 14.18 -7.81
CA THR A 40 1.55 14.86 -8.37
C THR A 40 1.28 16.36 -8.41
N VAL A 41 1.87 17.09 -7.47
CA VAL A 41 1.83 18.56 -7.44
C VAL A 41 2.88 19.10 -8.38
N THR A 42 2.49 20.05 -9.24
CA THR A 42 3.37 20.69 -10.22
C THR A 42 3.26 22.20 -10.11
N LEU A 43 4.40 22.87 -9.92
CA LEU A 43 4.54 24.32 -10.03
C LEU A 43 5.19 24.64 -11.38
N THR A 44 4.54 25.51 -12.15
CA THR A 44 5.13 26.17 -13.31
C THR A 44 5.31 27.65 -13.02
N VAL A 45 6.53 28.16 -13.19
CA VAL A 45 6.85 29.58 -13.02
C VAL A 45 7.28 30.18 -14.35
N SER A 46 6.70 31.32 -14.71
CA SER A 46 7.07 32.09 -15.90
C SER A 46 7.60 33.46 -15.50
N ALA A 47 8.88 33.72 -15.72
CA ALA A 47 9.53 34.99 -15.36
C ALA A 47 10.46 35.45 -16.49
N GLN A 48 10.35 36.72 -16.89
CA GLN A 48 11.23 37.35 -17.89
C GLN A 48 11.38 36.55 -19.21
N GLY A 49 10.30 35.87 -19.64
CA GLY A 49 10.30 35.03 -20.85
C GLY A 49 10.87 33.62 -20.67
N CYS A 50 11.35 33.27 -19.48
CA CYS A 50 11.73 31.91 -19.12
C CYS A 50 10.56 31.19 -18.43
N VAL A 51 10.40 29.91 -18.72
CA VAL A 51 9.43 29.02 -18.07
C VAL A 51 10.18 27.85 -17.43
N ALA A 52 9.90 27.57 -16.17
CA ALA A 52 10.45 26.43 -15.43
C ALA A 52 9.34 25.68 -14.71
N THR A 53 9.51 24.36 -14.56
CA THR A 53 8.54 23.50 -13.91
C THR A 53 9.24 22.61 -12.89
N ALA A 54 8.60 22.42 -11.74
CA ALA A 54 9.02 21.49 -10.69
C ALA A 54 7.80 20.68 -10.23
N SER A 55 8.02 19.39 -9.93
CA SER A 55 6.95 18.50 -9.46
C SER A 55 7.39 17.73 -8.22
N ALA A 56 6.42 17.43 -7.35
CA ALA A 56 6.58 16.62 -6.15
C ALA A 56 5.32 15.76 -5.93
N ILE A 57 5.47 14.62 -5.29
CA ILE A 57 4.33 13.77 -4.92
C ILE A 57 3.89 14.12 -3.50
N VAL A 58 2.59 14.34 -3.34
CA VAL A 58 1.92 14.52 -2.05
C VAL A 58 0.97 13.35 -1.83
N VAL A 59 1.07 12.71 -0.67
CA VAL A 59 0.15 11.63 -0.29
C VAL A 59 -0.82 12.18 0.75
N VAL A 60 -2.10 11.95 0.53
CA VAL A 60 -3.21 12.37 1.39
C VAL A 60 -3.92 11.11 1.86
N GLY A 61 -4.13 11.01 3.16
CA GLY A 61 -4.75 9.87 3.83
C GLY A 61 -4.77 10.10 5.34
N GLU A 62 -5.52 9.29 6.08
CA GLU A 62 -5.49 9.32 7.54
C GLU A 62 -4.08 9.00 8.08
N GLY A 63 -3.34 10.06 8.44
CA GLY A 63 -2.11 10.03 9.23
C GLY A 63 -0.82 9.94 8.40
N ASP A 64 0.07 10.91 8.62
CA ASP A 64 1.49 10.90 8.29
C ASP A 64 2.05 9.48 8.09
N ILE A 65 2.47 9.13 6.86
CA ILE A 65 3.17 7.88 6.48
C ILE A 65 3.08 6.79 7.56
N VAL A 66 1.92 6.14 7.70
CA VAL A 66 1.83 4.98 8.61
C VAL A 66 2.88 3.98 8.12
N PRO A 67 3.93 3.70 8.91
CA PRO A 67 4.99 2.81 8.47
C PRO A 67 4.33 1.49 8.12
N SER A 68 4.59 1.04 6.90
CA SER A 68 3.98 -0.19 6.43
C SER A 68 4.45 -1.34 7.32
N MET A 69 3.50 -2.12 7.81
CA MET A 69 3.76 -3.25 8.68
C MET A 69 2.97 -4.46 8.23
N VAL A 70 3.58 -5.62 8.43
CA VAL A 70 3.04 -6.92 8.05
C VAL A 70 3.25 -7.87 9.21
N GLU A 71 2.17 -8.41 9.74
CA GLU A 71 2.19 -9.48 10.73
C GLU A 71 1.53 -10.72 10.16
N VAL A 72 2.23 -11.86 10.28
CA VAL A 72 1.78 -13.12 9.71
C VAL A 72 1.55 -14.12 10.85
N PRO A 73 0.32 -14.61 11.05
CA PRO A 73 0.05 -15.61 12.08
C PRO A 73 0.74 -16.93 11.74
N ASN A 74 1.05 -17.70 12.77
CA ASN A 74 1.75 -18.98 12.63
C ASN A 74 0.82 -20.20 12.80
N VAL A 75 -0.45 -20.00 13.15
CA VAL A 75 -1.44 -21.07 13.34
C VAL A 75 -2.86 -20.59 13.03
N PHE A 76 -3.66 -21.45 12.40
CA PHE A 76 -5.10 -21.27 12.28
C PHE A 76 -5.86 -22.60 12.35
N THR A 77 -7.14 -22.54 12.73
CA THR A 77 -7.99 -23.69 13.02
C THR A 77 -9.29 -23.64 12.21
N PRO A 78 -9.29 -24.04 10.92
CA PRO A 78 -10.47 -23.99 10.06
C PRO A 78 -11.49 -25.09 10.40
N ASN A 79 -12.13 -25.00 11.58
CA ASN A 79 -13.08 -25.97 12.12
C ASN A 79 -14.55 -25.47 12.07
N GLY A 80 -14.77 -24.20 11.72
CA GLY A 80 -16.06 -23.56 11.55
C GLY A 80 -16.70 -23.03 12.85
N ASP A 81 -15.93 -22.85 13.93
CA ASP A 81 -16.43 -22.33 15.21
C ASP A 81 -16.47 -20.79 15.28
N GLY A 82 -16.00 -20.10 14.24
CA GLY A 82 -15.91 -18.66 14.13
C GLY A 82 -14.64 -18.06 14.75
N VAL A 83 -13.76 -18.89 15.32
CA VAL A 83 -12.53 -18.48 15.99
C VAL A 83 -11.33 -19.02 15.22
N ASN A 84 -10.51 -18.10 14.70
CA ASN A 84 -9.27 -18.45 14.00
C ASN A 84 -9.47 -19.42 12.81
N ASP A 85 -10.65 -19.38 12.19
CA ASP A 85 -11.02 -20.25 11.05
C ASP A 85 -10.30 -19.92 9.75
N GLN A 86 -9.59 -18.78 9.72
CA GLN A 86 -8.96 -18.27 8.51
C GLN A 86 -7.55 -17.79 8.81
N PHE A 87 -6.62 -18.20 7.96
CA PHE A 87 -5.31 -17.57 7.89
C PHE A 87 -5.44 -16.23 7.18
N ARG A 88 -5.11 -15.14 7.88
CA ARG A 88 -5.14 -13.79 7.36
C ARG A 88 -3.87 -13.06 7.78
N VAL A 89 -3.28 -12.35 6.83
CA VAL A 89 -2.15 -11.45 7.12
C VAL A 89 -2.70 -10.11 7.60
N ASP A 90 -2.20 -9.62 8.72
CA ASP A 90 -2.49 -8.28 9.19
C ASP A 90 -1.50 -7.31 8.53
N ALA A 91 -2.06 -6.43 7.71
CA ALA A 91 -1.30 -5.52 6.85
C ALA A 91 -1.85 -4.10 7.02
N ILE A 92 -0.97 -3.17 7.38
CA ILE A 92 -1.29 -1.74 7.54
C ILE A 92 -0.36 -0.95 6.62
N GLY A 93 -0.91 0.05 5.91
CA GLY A 93 -0.14 0.89 5.00
C GLY A 93 0.39 0.16 3.75
N ILE A 94 -0.21 -0.98 3.37
CA ILE A 94 0.23 -1.80 2.23
C ILE A 94 -0.56 -1.47 0.96
N GLU A 95 0.15 -1.09 -0.11
CA GLU A 95 -0.39 -0.83 -1.45
C GLU A 95 -0.61 -2.13 -2.23
N ARG A 96 0.40 -3.00 -2.23
CA ARG A 96 0.38 -4.29 -2.94
C ARG A 96 0.89 -5.39 -2.03
N ILE A 97 0.22 -6.53 -2.05
CA ILE A 97 0.62 -7.73 -1.31
C ILE A 97 0.40 -8.97 -2.17
N GLU A 98 1.30 -9.92 -2.06
CA GLU A 98 1.20 -11.25 -2.61
C GLU A 98 1.68 -12.26 -1.56
N VAL A 99 0.83 -13.22 -1.21
CA VAL A 99 1.15 -14.31 -0.28
C VAL A 99 0.89 -15.63 -0.97
N THR A 100 1.94 -16.42 -1.17
CA THR A 100 1.83 -17.76 -1.75
C THR A 100 2.02 -18.78 -0.64
N ILE A 101 1.07 -19.72 -0.52
CA ILE A 101 1.07 -20.77 0.49
C ILE A 101 1.37 -22.10 -0.19
N PHE A 102 2.29 -22.86 0.40
CA PHE A 102 2.79 -24.14 -0.10
C PHE A 102 2.52 -25.26 0.91
N ASN A 103 2.21 -26.45 0.40
CA ASN A 103 2.24 -27.67 1.20
C ASN A 103 3.68 -28.15 1.45
N ARG A 104 3.84 -29.22 2.25
CA ARG A 104 5.16 -29.80 2.58
C ARG A 104 5.96 -30.35 1.40
N TYR A 105 5.35 -30.49 0.23
CA TYR A 105 5.99 -30.95 -1.01
C TYR A 105 6.38 -29.78 -1.92
N GLY A 106 6.16 -28.53 -1.49
CA GLY A 106 6.45 -27.33 -2.27
C GLY A 106 5.39 -27.00 -3.33
N GLN A 107 4.21 -27.64 -3.30
CA GLN A 107 3.13 -27.30 -4.21
C GLN A 107 2.32 -26.12 -3.65
N GLU A 108 2.00 -25.17 -4.52
CA GLU A 108 1.12 -24.05 -4.18
C GLU A 108 -0.30 -24.54 -3.91
N VAL A 109 -0.87 -24.11 -2.79
CA VAL A 109 -2.24 -24.46 -2.38
C VAL A 109 -3.15 -23.24 -2.28
N ALA A 110 -2.59 -22.05 -2.09
CA ALA A 110 -3.34 -20.79 -2.07
C ALA A 110 -2.46 -19.59 -2.46
N LEU A 111 -3.12 -18.55 -2.99
CA LEU A 111 -2.54 -17.28 -3.38
C LEU A 111 -3.44 -16.13 -2.89
N LEU A 112 -2.88 -15.23 -2.08
CA LEU A 112 -3.57 -14.05 -1.57
C LEU A 112 -2.96 -12.80 -2.20
N GLN A 113 -3.74 -12.01 -2.92
CA GLN A 113 -3.27 -10.80 -3.64
C GLN A 113 -3.93 -9.51 -3.15
N ARG A 114 -4.67 -9.57 -2.03
CA ARG A 114 -5.35 -8.41 -1.42
C ARG A 114 -5.14 -8.44 0.09
N ALA A 115 -4.92 -7.27 0.70
CA ALA A 115 -4.60 -7.13 2.12
C ALA A 115 -5.66 -7.70 3.09
N LYS A 116 -6.93 -7.78 2.68
CA LYS A 116 -8.01 -8.37 3.49
C LYS A 116 -8.42 -9.78 3.05
N GLN A 117 -7.73 -10.36 2.07
CA GLN A 117 -7.99 -11.73 1.64
C GLN A 117 -7.50 -12.69 2.72
N ALA A 118 -8.27 -13.75 2.92
CA ALA A 118 -8.01 -14.79 3.87
C ALA A 118 -7.99 -16.15 3.17
N TRP A 119 -7.30 -17.10 3.79
CA TRP A 119 -7.29 -18.50 3.38
C TRP A 119 -8.02 -19.36 4.42
N ASP A 120 -8.97 -20.17 3.97
CA ASP A 120 -9.82 -21.02 4.80
C ASP A 120 -9.30 -22.47 4.90
N GLY A 121 -8.06 -22.73 4.47
CA GLY A 121 -7.49 -24.06 4.48
C GLY A 121 -7.93 -24.96 3.32
N ARG A 122 -8.47 -24.41 2.22
CA ARG A 122 -8.80 -25.18 1.01
C ARG A 122 -7.81 -24.92 -0.12
N THR A 123 -7.54 -25.95 -0.92
CA THR A 123 -6.75 -25.81 -2.15
C THR A 123 -7.48 -24.93 -3.18
N PHE A 124 -6.79 -24.54 -4.26
CA PHE A 124 -7.43 -23.90 -5.42
C PHE A 124 -8.63 -24.69 -6.00
N GLY A 125 -8.65 -26.01 -5.83
CA GLY A 125 -9.77 -26.88 -6.24
C GLY A 125 -10.94 -26.91 -5.26
N GLY A 126 -10.85 -26.23 -4.11
CA GLY A 126 -11.85 -26.23 -3.05
C GLY A 126 -11.73 -27.41 -2.07
N GLU A 127 -10.85 -28.37 -2.32
CA GLU A 127 -10.63 -29.51 -1.43
C GLU A 127 -9.97 -29.08 -0.12
N PRO A 128 -10.41 -29.58 1.05
CA PRO A 128 -9.76 -29.29 2.33
C PRO A 128 -8.30 -29.77 2.33
N CYS A 129 -7.38 -28.89 2.70
CA CYS A 129 -5.99 -29.24 2.94
C CYS A 129 -5.87 -30.13 4.19
N SER A 130 -4.90 -31.05 4.22
CA SER A 130 -4.62 -31.91 5.40
C SER A 130 -4.04 -31.12 6.57
N ASP A 131 -4.18 -31.63 7.79
CA ASP A 131 -3.55 -31.03 8.96
C ASP A 131 -2.04 -31.13 8.88
N GLY A 132 -1.35 -30.11 9.39
CA GLY A 132 0.09 -30.07 9.48
C GLY A 132 0.70 -28.72 9.13
N THR A 133 2.00 -28.77 8.79
CA THR A 133 2.79 -27.58 8.50
C THR A 133 2.75 -27.21 7.02
N TYR A 134 2.42 -25.96 6.77
CA TYR A 134 2.47 -25.26 5.49
C TYR A 134 3.57 -24.22 5.53
N PHE A 135 3.99 -23.75 4.36
CA PHE A 135 5.00 -22.71 4.21
C PHE A 135 4.39 -21.55 3.44
N TRP A 136 4.84 -20.34 3.72
CA TRP A 136 4.39 -19.16 2.99
C TRP A 136 5.55 -18.27 2.60
N VAL A 137 5.40 -17.60 1.46
CA VAL A 137 6.26 -16.52 0.99
C VAL A 137 5.37 -15.30 0.79
N LEU A 138 5.79 -14.16 1.31
CA LEU A 138 5.08 -12.89 1.24
C LEU A 138 5.99 -11.84 0.62
N GLU A 139 5.46 -11.17 -0.40
CA GLU A 139 6.04 -9.97 -1.00
C GLU A 139 5.01 -8.85 -0.93
N ALA A 140 5.36 -7.71 -0.32
CA ALA A 140 4.48 -6.57 -0.23
C ALA A 140 5.23 -5.24 -0.42
N THR A 141 4.52 -4.23 -0.91
CA THR A 141 5.00 -2.85 -1.03
C THR A 141 4.04 -1.95 -0.29
N GLY A 142 4.57 -1.13 0.62
CA GLY A 142 3.84 -0.11 1.35
C GLY A 142 3.60 1.15 0.54
N PHE A 143 2.59 1.93 0.92
CA PHE A 143 2.38 3.29 0.41
C PHE A 143 3.52 4.24 0.82
N ASP A 144 4.33 3.86 1.81
CA ASP A 144 5.60 4.49 2.21
C ASP A 144 6.79 4.11 1.30
N GLY A 145 6.56 3.26 0.28
CA GLY A 145 7.59 2.75 -0.63
C GLY A 145 8.47 1.63 -0.04
N VAL A 146 8.24 1.22 1.21
CA VAL A 146 8.98 0.14 1.85
C VAL A 146 8.54 -1.20 1.27
N LYS A 147 9.51 -2.08 1.01
CA LYS A 147 9.26 -3.45 0.57
C LYS A 147 9.38 -4.41 1.73
N HIS A 148 8.41 -5.30 1.87
CA HIS A 148 8.39 -6.40 2.83
C HIS A 148 8.55 -7.71 2.08
N SER A 149 9.64 -8.43 2.34
CA SER A 149 9.89 -9.78 1.81
C SER A 149 10.08 -10.71 3.00
N MET A 150 9.11 -11.60 3.21
CA MET A 150 9.03 -12.47 4.38
C MET A 150 8.74 -13.90 3.96
N LYS A 151 9.18 -14.85 4.78
CA LYS A 151 8.84 -16.26 4.62
C LYS A 151 8.75 -16.94 5.97
N GLY A 152 7.92 -17.96 6.07
CA GLY A 152 7.74 -18.68 7.31
C GLY A 152 6.95 -19.97 7.15
N SER A 153 6.60 -20.55 8.28
CA SER A 153 5.70 -21.69 8.38
C SER A 153 4.38 -21.29 9.03
N LEU A 154 3.35 -22.07 8.71
CA LEU A 154 1.99 -21.94 9.23
C LEU A 154 1.50 -23.34 9.62
N MET A 155 0.92 -23.47 10.80
CA MET A 155 0.29 -24.70 11.25
C MET A 155 -1.22 -24.64 11.01
N LEU A 156 -1.77 -25.66 10.33
CA LEU A 156 -3.20 -25.86 10.15
C LEU A 156 -3.63 -27.07 10.98
N LEU A 157 -4.62 -26.89 11.85
CA LEU A 157 -5.17 -27.94 12.74
C LEU A 157 -6.70 -27.88 12.72
N ARG A 158 -7.41 -29.00 12.79
CA ARG A 158 -8.88 -29.00 12.93
C ARG A 158 -9.41 -30.08 13.86
#